data_AF-A0A0R1ZL05-F1
#
_entry.id   AF-A0A0R1ZL05-F1
#
_cell.length_a   1.000
_cell.length_b   1.000
_cell.length_c   1.000
_cell.angle_alpha   90.00
_cell.angle_beta   90.00
_cell.angle_gamma   90.00
#
_symmetry.space_group_name_H-M   'P 1'
#
loop_
_entity.id
_entity.type
_entity.pdbx_description
1 polymer ?
#
loop_
_entity_poly.entity_id
_entity_poly.type
_entity_poly.pdbx_seq_one_letter_code
_entity_poly.pdbx_strand_id
1 'polypeptide(L)'
;MMQKQVLLTVVAIAALTLGGCGQQHKASTDKTPRTTKVAKKKSAATSTKKAVKKQSSSAKATAAKATPTQMNFAQLQKGNYSSLTGSWTQIAAGANRQNGTGLSIAVGDGSKLAVTAHGFNVSGVTVRNTSLTDNAGNHDLAYAVKNGVLSADLRDADSVAINWGITFYPRHTTTDYGYITGTKTNEQNLIVVWTSNNSATEVYAQNVTAAQFKAMQGMNLTQVSQENFTSLIGTWKNEANGQTIVVTNQVQKRPADSVYTDVTKGAVISGQDVNGQHEVLMRGEMNAGAMTVTFGYFANSLPASAPVTLAPKGIQISSDDDSDRTQDRMIVGAGQGGYAPEAYYRVH
;
A
#
# COMPACT_ATOMS: atom_id res chain seq x y z
N MET A 1 -25.57 21.43 -41.90
CA MET A 1 -24.48 22.43 -42.03
C MET A 1 -24.36 23.19 -40.72
N MET A 2 -23.28 22.98 -39.98
CA MET A 2 -22.58 24.00 -39.18
C MET A 2 -21.37 23.32 -38.53
N GLN A 3 -20.20 23.54 -39.14
CA GLN A 3 -18.90 23.18 -38.60
C GLN A 3 -18.58 24.09 -37.40
N LYS A 4 -18.07 23.51 -36.31
CA LYS A 4 -17.33 24.27 -35.29
C LYS A 4 -15.89 23.80 -35.31
N GLN A 5 -15.03 24.63 -35.89
CA GLN A 5 -13.59 24.50 -35.80
C GLN A 5 -13.15 24.91 -34.39
N VAL A 6 -12.41 24.03 -33.71
CA VAL A 6 -11.72 24.36 -32.46
C VAL A 6 -10.24 24.51 -32.79
N LEU A 7 -9.76 25.74 -32.62
CA LEU A 7 -8.39 26.18 -32.85
C LEU A 7 -7.51 25.66 -31.69
N LEU A 8 -6.48 24.86 -32.01
CA LEU A 8 -5.49 24.36 -31.04
C LEU A 8 -4.31 25.35 -31.00
N THR A 9 -4.19 26.08 -29.90
CA THR A 9 -3.02 26.93 -29.61
C THR A 9 -2.00 26.12 -28.82
N VAL A 10 -0.86 25.83 -29.45
CA VAL A 10 0.30 25.20 -28.82
C VAL A 10 1.09 26.27 -28.06
N VAL A 11 1.19 26.13 -26.74
CA VAL A 11 2.12 26.92 -25.92
C VAL A 11 3.22 26.00 -25.41
N ALA A 12 4.44 26.23 -25.89
CA ALA A 12 5.65 25.56 -25.45
C ALA A 12 6.09 26.13 -24.10
N ILE A 13 6.28 25.27 -23.10
CA ILE A 13 6.86 25.64 -21.80
C ILE A 13 8.31 25.12 -21.75
N ALA A 14 9.23 26.08 -21.66
CA ALA A 14 10.67 25.85 -21.55
C ALA A 14 11.02 25.29 -20.16
N ALA A 15 11.84 24.23 -20.15
CA ALA A 15 12.43 23.67 -18.94
C ALA A 15 13.67 24.48 -18.53
N LEU A 16 13.68 25.00 -17.30
CA LEU A 16 14.87 25.55 -16.66
C LEU A 16 15.52 24.49 -15.78
N THR A 17 16.74 24.10 -16.17
CA THR A 17 17.65 23.25 -15.41
C THR A 17 18.41 24.09 -14.39
N LEU A 18 18.38 23.72 -13.11
CA LEU A 18 19.34 24.19 -12.10
C LEU A 18 20.28 23.04 -11.74
N GLY A 19 21.48 23.07 -12.33
CA GLY A 19 22.63 22.28 -11.89
C GLY A 19 23.40 23.05 -10.82
N GLY A 20 23.78 22.35 -9.75
CA GLY A 20 24.60 22.90 -8.66
C GLY A 20 26.10 22.88 -8.95
N CYS A 21 26.87 23.53 -8.07
CA CYS A 21 28.16 23.09 -7.52
C CYS A 21 28.82 24.25 -6.74
N GLY A 22 29.57 23.91 -5.68
CA GLY A 22 30.67 24.76 -5.20
C GLY A 22 30.80 24.91 -3.69
N GLN A 23 31.34 23.91 -3.00
CA GLN A 23 32.07 24.11 -1.75
C GLN A 23 33.44 24.75 -2.02
N GLN A 24 33.88 25.67 -1.16
CA GLN A 24 35.30 25.84 -0.86
C GLN A 24 35.54 26.12 0.62
N HIS A 25 36.29 25.22 1.24
CA HIS A 25 36.99 25.40 2.51
C HIS A 25 38.10 26.46 2.38
N LYS A 26 38.26 27.30 3.40
CA LYS A 26 39.58 27.84 3.80
C LYS A 26 39.74 27.79 5.33
N ALA A 27 40.71 26.99 5.74
CA ALA A 27 41.52 27.11 6.96
C ALA A 27 42.22 28.50 7.00
N SER A 28 42.81 29.05 8.06
CA SER A 28 43.00 28.79 9.49
C SER A 28 43.91 29.95 9.96
N THR A 29 43.71 30.53 11.15
CA THR A 29 44.85 31.11 11.92
C THR A 29 44.57 31.12 13.42
N ASP A 30 45.52 30.55 14.15
CA ASP A 30 45.69 30.47 15.61
C ASP A 30 45.62 31.81 16.37
N LYS A 31 45.19 31.75 17.65
CA LYS A 31 46.00 32.17 18.81
C LYS A 31 45.65 31.39 20.09
N THR A 32 46.69 30.83 20.69
CA THR A 32 46.78 30.04 21.93
C THR A 32 46.88 30.97 23.19
N PRO A 33 47.14 30.46 24.42
CA PRO A 33 46.15 30.23 25.47
C PRO A 33 46.38 31.08 26.75
N ARG A 34 45.48 31.00 27.74
CA ARG A 34 45.87 31.25 29.14
C ARG A 34 45.14 30.34 30.11
N THR A 35 45.94 29.56 30.83
CA THR A 35 45.61 28.68 31.94
C THR A 35 45.41 29.47 33.24
N THR A 36 44.60 28.94 34.15
CA THR A 36 44.86 28.96 35.60
C THR A 36 44.07 27.84 36.29
N LYS A 37 44.80 26.92 36.92
CA LYS A 37 44.33 26.00 37.96
C LYS A 37 44.63 26.64 39.32
N VAL A 38 43.76 26.53 40.32
CA VAL A 38 43.97 26.32 41.78
C VAL A 38 42.56 26.21 42.41
N ALA A 39 42.20 25.51 43.49
CA ALA A 39 42.51 24.24 44.14
C ALA A 39 41.52 24.06 45.32
N LYS A 40 41.01 22.84 45.50
CA LYS A 40 40.52 22.13 46.72
C LYS A 40 40.21 22.87 48.04
N LYS A 41 39.06 22.51 48.65
CA LYS A 41 38.88 21.94 50.03
C LYS A 41 37.44 21.39 50.14
N LYS A 42 37.20 20.07 50.13
CA LYS A 42 36.96 19.16 51.28
C LYS A 42 36.22 19.79 52.48
N SER A 43 35.01 19.28 52.74
CA SER A 43 34.60 18.74 54.06
C SER A 43 33.46 17.74 53.87
N ALA A 44 33.60 16.61 54.54
CA ALA A 44 32.69 15.47 54.56
C ALA A 44 31.81 15.52 55.81
N ALA A 45 30.62 14.92 55.76
CA ALA A 45 30.02 14.25 56.89
C ALA A 45 29.08 13.14 56.39
N THR A 46 29.48 11.91 56.70
CA THR A 46 28.79 10.65 56.49
C THR A 46 27.80 10.39 57.62
N SER A 47 26.64 9.81 57.35
CA SER A 47 26.07 8.80 58.24
C SER A 47 25.36 7.70 57.45
N THR A 48 25.60 6.48 57.91
CA THR A 48 25.36 5.19 57.23
C THR A 48 24.21 4.42 57.89
N LYS A 49 23.82 3.33 57.20
CA LYS A 49 23.04 2.14 57.62
C LYS A 49 21.55 2.24 57.23
N LYS A 50 20.91 1.23 56.63
CA LYS A 50 21.10 -0.23 56.73
C LYS A 50 20.50 -0.92 55.50
N ALA A 51 21.16 -2.00 55.06
CA ALA A 51 20.69 -2.91 54.03
C ALA A 51 19.58 -3.84 54.57
N VAL A 52 18.58 -4.13 53.73
CA VAL A 52 17.70 -5.30 53.87
C VAL A 52 17.65 -6.00 52.50
N LYS A 53 18.22 -7.21 52.46
CA LYS A 53 18.03 -8.19 51.38
C LYS A 53 16.57 -8.64 51.39
N LYS A 54 15.88 -8.57 50.24
CA LYS A 54 14.80 -9.51 49.95
C LYS A 54 14.89 -9.99 48.51
N GLN A 55 14.91 -11.30 48.43
CA GLN A 55 15.04 -12.19 47.28
C GLN A 55 13.75 -12.10 46.43
N SER A 56 13.87 -11.90 45.13
CA SER A 56 12.79 -12.18 44.19
C SER A 56 13.37 -12.86 42.96
N SER A 57 12.90 -14.09 42.78
CA SER A 57 13.13 -15.03 41.70
C SER A 57 12.82 -14.47 40.31
N SER A 58 13.54 -15.04 39.35
CA SER A 58 13.36 -14.93 37.90
C SER A 58 11.90 -14.92 37.40
N ALA A 59 11.57 -13.92 36.59
CA ALA A 59 10.63 -14.06 35.48
C ALA A 59 11.24 -13.38 34.27
N LYS A 60 11.73 -14.19 33.32
CA LYS A 60 12.14 -13.77 31.99
C LYS A 60 10.89 -13.23 31.31
N ALA A 61 10.80 -11.90 31.18
CA ALA A 61 9.70 -11.26 30.47
C ALA A 61 9.74 -11.71 29.01
N THR A 62 8.90 -12.69 28.68
CA THR A 62 8.45 -12.92 27.30
C THR A 62 7.88 -11.60 26.82
N ALA A 63 8.47 -11.05 25.76
CA ALA A 63 7.99 -9.84 25.11
C ALA A 63 6.52 -10.05 24.73
N ALA A 64 5.61 -9.48 25.52
CA ALA A 64 4.21 -9.41 25.19
C ALA A 64 4.10 -8.65 23.87
N LYS A 65 3.48 -9.30 22.87
CA LYS A 65 3.12 -8.67 21.60
C LYS A 65 2.30 -7.43 21.93
N ALA A 66 2.89 -6.25 21.75
CA ALA A 66 2.26 -4.98 22.10
C ALA A 66 0.88 -4.90 21.43
N THR A 67 -0.17 -4.86 22.23
CA THR A 67 -1.51 -4.53 21.75
C THR A 67 -1.42 -3.13 21.14
N PRO A 68 -1.80 -2.91 19.86
CA PRO A 68 -1.82 -1.57 19.30
C PRO A 68 -2.71 -0.70 20.18
N THR A 69 -2.12 0.31 20.81
CA THR A 69 -2.83 1.27 21.66
C THR A 69 -3.97 1.87 20.85
N GLN A 70 -5.18 1.83 21.39
CA GLN A 70 -6.34 2.52 20.83
C GLN A 70 -5.98 3.99 20.57
N MET A 71 -6.34 4.53 19.39
CA MET A 71 -6.13 5.94 19.08
C MET A 71 -6.72 6.82 20.19
N ASN A 72 -5.94 7.78 20.69
CA ASN A 72 -6.40 8.66 21.78
C ASN A 72 -6.87 9.99 21.21
N PHE A 73 -8.16 10.10 20.90
CA PHE A 73 -8.73 11.31 20.30
C PHE A 73 -8.54 12.57 21.15
N ALA A 74 -8.62 12.46 22.48
CA ALA A 74 -8.41 13.60 23.37
C ALA A 74 -6.98 14.15 23.30
N GLN A 75 -5.98 13.31 22.98
CA GLN A 75 -4.62 13.75 22.69
C GLN A 75 -4.54 14.41 21.30
N LEU A 76 -5.14 13.81 20.28
CA LEU A 76 -5.13 14.33 18.91
C LEU A 76 -5.76 15.71 18.80
N GLN A 77 -6.90 15.93 19.46
CA GLN A 77 -7.59 17.23 19.51
C GLN A 77 -6.76 18.34 20.16
N LYS A 78 -5.72 17.98 20.93
CA LYS A 78 -4.77 18.91 21.57
C LYS A 78 -3.43 18.97 20.82
N GLY A 79 -3.34 18.33 19.65
CA GLY A 79 -2.13 18.29 18.84
C GLY A 79 -1.03 17.38 19.37
N ASN A 80 -1.37 16.42 20.23
CA ASN A 80 -0.47 15.39 20.69
C ASN A 80 -0.74 14.09 19.91
N TYR A 81 0.17 13.76 19.00
CA TYR A 81 0.07 12.61 18.11
C TYR A 81 0.80 11.37 18.65
N SER A 82 1.19 11.35 19.92
CA SER A 82 1.95 10.25 20.53
C SER A 82 1.25 8.89 20.39
N SER A 83 -0.09 8.86 20.49
CA SER A 83 -0.89 7.64 20.30
C SER A 83 -0.87 7.08 18.88
N LEU A 84 -0.40 7.85 17.89
CA LEU A 84 -0.25 7.42 16.51
C LEU A 84 1.19 7.04 16.15
N THR A 85 2.16 7.15 17.05
CA THR A 85 3.54 6.75 16.76
C THR A 85 3.60 5.28 16.33
N GLY A 86 4.49 4.96 15.39
CA GLY A 86 4.60 3.63 14.80
C GLY A 86 4.86 3.68 13.30
N SER A 87 4.82 2.51 12.66
CA SER A 87 4.96 2.41 11.20
C SER A 87 3.59 2.55 10.55
N TRP A 88 3.47 3.43 9.55
CA TRP A 88 2.27 3.57 8.74
C TRP A 88 2.59 3.31 7.28
N THR A 89 1.73 2.56 6.61
CA THR A 89 1.89 2.16 5.21
C THR A 89 0.67 2.61 4.42
N GLN A 90 0.88 3.26 3.28
CA GLN A 90 -0.20 3.60 2.36
C GLN A 90 -0.76 2.30 1.76
N ILE A 91 -1.98 1.94 2.15
CA ILE A 91 -2.66 0.72 1.69
C ILE A 91 -3.65 1.00 0.58
N ALA A 92 -4.12 2.24 0.44
CA ALA A 92 -5.03 2.63 -0.62
C ALA A 92 -4.79 4.08 -1.03
N ALA A 93 -5.00 4.37 -2.31
CA ALA A 93 -4.98 5.72 -2.84
C ALA A 93 -5.92 5.83 -4.04
N GLY A 94 -6.46 7.02 -4.27
CA GLY A 94 -7.38 7.25 -5.38
C GLY A 94 -7.70 8.72 -5.56
N ALA A 95 -8.30 9.06 -6.69
CA ALA A 95 -8.79 10.40 -6.96
C ALA A 95 -10.09 10.32 -7.76
N ASN A 96 -10.99 11.28 -7.55
CA ASN A 96 -12.13 11.45 -8.43
C ASN A 96 -11.67 12.15 -9.71
N ARG A 97 -11.71 11.45 -10.84
CA ARG A 97 -11.29 11.98 -12.15
C ARG A 97 -12.28 12.98 -12.76
N GLN A 98 -13.40 13.25 -12.09
CA GLN A 98 -14.47 14.16 -12.53
C GLN A 98 -15.03 13.85 -13.93
N ASN A 99 -14.97 12.58 -14.33
CA ASN A 99 -15.44 12.06 -15.63
C ASN A 99 -16.77 11.28 -15.51
N GLY A 100 -17.49 11.47 -14.39
CA GLY A 100 -18.76 10.77 -14.12
C GLY A 100 -18.63 9.37 -13.49
N THR A 101 -17.42 8.83 -13.34
CA THR A 101 -17.22 7.48 -12.73
C THR A 101 -17.04 7.51 -11.22
N GLY A 102 -17.03 8.69 -10.60
CA GLY A 102 -16.82 8.87 -9.15
C GLY A 102 -15.38 8.65 -8.69
N LEU A 103 -15.21 8.52 -7.37
CA LEU A 103 -13.93 8.22 -6.73
C LEU A 103 -13.54 6.76 -6.97
N SER A 104 -12.40 6.54 -7.62
CA SER A 104 -11.80 5.21 -7.74
C SER A 104 -10.60 5.12 -6.81
N ILE A 105 -10.71 4.30 -5.76
CA ILE A 105 -9.61 3.96 -4.86
C ILE A 105 -9.06 2.58 -5.24
N ALA A 106 -7.75 2.50 -5.38
CA ALA A 106 -7.01 1.28 -5.63
C ALA A 106 -6.05 1.00 -4.46
N VAL A 107 -5.40 -0.16 -4.49
CA VAL A 107 -4.33 -0.48 -3.55
C VAL A 107 -3.22 0.56 -3.68
N GLY A 108 -2.73 1.05 -2.56
CA GLY A 108 -1.67 2.05 -2.48
C GLY A 108 -0.32 1.51 -2.96
N ASP A 109 0.68 2.37 -2.99
CA ASP A 109 2.05 2.03 -3.43
C ASP A 109 2.93 1.46 -2.30
N GLY A 110 2.45 1.52 -1.04
CA GLY A 110 3.18 1.04 0.13
C GLY A 110 4.10 2.09 0.76
N SER A 111 4.03 3.35 0.29
CA SER A 111 4.73 4.50 0.83
C SER A 111 4.52 4.62 2.33
N LYS A 112 5.55 5.10 3.03
CA LYS A 112 5.56 5.16 4.50
C LYS A 112 5.19 6.55 4.98
N LEU A 113 4.28 6.60 5.94
CA LEU A 113 3.96 7.81 6.68
C LEU A 113 4.70 7.78 8.03
N ALA A 114 5.56 8.76 8.25
CA ALA A 114 6.27 8.91 9.51
C ALA A 114 5.44 9.78 10.46
N VAL A 115 4.94 9.19 11.54
CA VAL A 115 4.17 9.91 12.56
C VAL A 115 4.99 10.03 13.84
N THR A 116 5.16 11.27 14.29
CA THR A 116 5.84 11.61 15.54
C THR A 116 4.82 12.08 16.58
N ALA A 117 5.26 12.27 17.83
CA ALA A 117 4.42 12.86 18.88
C ALA A 117 3.91 14.28 18.54
N HIS A 118 4.60 14.99 17.64
CA HIS A 118 4.31 16.38 17.30
C HIS A 118 3.51 16.54 16.01
N GLY A 119 3.34 15.48 15.22
CA GLY A 119 2.71 15.58 13.91
C GLY A 119 3.33 14.67 12.86
N PHE A 120 2.95 14.91 11.61
CA PHE A 120 3.38 14.15 10.43
C PHE A 120 3.29 14.99 9.15
N ASN A 121 3.99 14.56 8.11
CA ASN A 121 3.94 15.15 6.77
C ASN A 121 3.31 14.16 5.80
N VAL A 122 2.40 14.63 4.96
CA VAL A 122 1.68 13.79 4.00
C VAL A 122 1.27 14.64 2.80
N SER A 123 1.43 14.14 1.58
CA SER A 123 0.94 14.80 0.35
C SER A 123 1.29 16.30 0.21
N GLY A 124 2.49 16.69 0.68
CA GLY A 124 2.94 18.10 0.63
C GLY A 124 2.40 19.00 1.73
N VAL A 125 1.62 18.48 2.68
CA VAL A 125 1.13 19.21 3.86
C VAL A 125 1.80 18.74 5.14
N THR A 126 1.91 19.65 6.10
CA THR A 126 2.43 19.37 7.44
C THR A 126 1.30 19.46 8.45
N VAL A 127 1.03 18.39 9.17
CA VAL A 127 0.07 18.39 10.29
C VAL A 127 0.89 18.49 11.57
N ARG A 128 0.70 19.55 12.35
CA ARG A 128 1.45 19.79 13.58
C ARG A 128 0.60 20.55 14.59
N ASN A 129 0.72 20.19 15.87
CA ASN A 129 -0.13 20.74 16.92
C ASN A 129 -1.61 20.62 16.51
N THR A 130 -2.39 21.70 16.52
CA THR A 130 -3.80 21.71 16.13
C THR A 130 -4.02 22.33 14.74
N SER A 131 -3.00 22.33 13.88
CA SER A 131 -3.04 23.01 12.59
C SER A 131 -2.48 22.14 11.47
N LEU A 132 -2.88 22.45 10.24
CA LEU A 132 -2.34 21.92 8.99
C LEU A 132 -1.72 23.07 8.21
N THR A 133 -0.48 22.90 7.76
CA THR A 133 0.22 23.85 6.90
C THR A 133 0.34 23.30 5.48
N ASP A 134 -0.12 24.06 4.49
CA ASP A 134 0.03 23.78 3.07
C ASP A 134 0.74 24.96 2.35
N ASN A 135 0.58 25.07 1.03
CA ASN A 135 1.18 26.15 0.25
C ASN A 135 0.49 27.51 0.40
N ALA A 136 -0.75 27.55 0.90
CA ALA A 136 -1.52 28.76 1.15
C ALA A 136 -1.24 29.33 2.55
N GLY A 137 -0.85 28.48 3.49
CA GLY A 137 -0.40 28.91 4.81
C GLY A 137 -0.72 27.89 5.89
N ASN A 138 -0.90 28.38 7.11
CA ASN A 138 -1.27 27.56 8.25
C ASN A 138 -2.76 27.73 8.58
N HIS A 139 -3.45 26.60 8.72
CA HIS A 139 -4.88 26.52 8.93
C HIS A 139 -5.16 25.77 10.23
N ASP A 140 -6.02 26.32 11.09
CA ASP A 140 -6.42 25.61 12.31
C ASP A 140 -7.42 24.49 12.00
N LEU A 141 -7.28 23.38 12.70
CA LEU A 141 -8.14 22.21 12.53
C LEU A 141 -9.37 22.28 13.45
N ALA A 142 -10.52 21.96 12.88
CA ALA A 142 -11.77 21.69 13.57
C ALA A 142 -11.91 20.18 13.74
N TYR A 143 -11.96 19.71 14.98
CA TYR A 143 -12.09 18.30 15.28
C TYR A 143 -13.52 17.91 15.62
N ALA A 144 -14.02 16.80 15.06
CA ALA A 144 -15.33 16.25 15.39
C ALA A 144 -15.24 14.73 15.58
N VAL A 145 -15.92 14.22 16.62
CA VAL A 145 -16.05 12.77 16.85
C VAL A 145 -17.46 12.33 16.47
N LYS A 146 -17.57 11.37 15.56
CA LYS A 146 -18.84 10.77 15.15
C LYS A 146 -18.65 9.28 14.93
N ASN A 147 -19.55 8.45 15.47
CA ASN A 147 -19.53 7.00 15.29
C ASN A 147 -18.18 6.33 15.63
N GLY A 148 -17.48 6.82 16.67
CA GLY A 148 -16.18 6.27 17.07
C GLY A 148 -15.00 6.65 16.18
N VAL A 149 -15.19 7.60 15.26
CA VAL A 149 -14.18 8.12 14.33
C VAL A 149 -13.95 9.61 14.63
N LEU A 150 -12.71 10.07 14.51
CA LEU A 150 -12.34 11.48 14.65
C LEU A 150 -12.03 12.07 13.27
N SER A 151 -12.74 13.11 12.86
CA SER A 151 -12.36 13.95 11.72
C SER A 151 -11.65 15.22 12.18
N ALA A 152 -10.79 15.76 11.33
CA ALA A 152 -10.10 17.02 11.47
C ALA A 152 -10.14 17.74 10.12
N ASP A 153 -10.95 18.80 10.05
CA ASP A 153 -11.18 19.59 8.84
C ASP A 153 -10.66 21.02 9.04
N LEU A 154 -10.44 21.78 7.98
CA LEU A 154 -10.01 23.17 8.09
C LEU A 154 -11.11 24.03 8.72
N ARG A 155 -10.79 24.86 9.72
CA ARG A 155 -11.76 25.80 10.34
C ARG A 155 -12.23 26.88 9.38
N ASP A 156 -11.37 27.23 8.43
CA ASP A 156 -11.55 28.26 7.43
C ASP A 156 -11.94 27.68 6.05
N ALA A 157 -12.53 26.48 6.05
CA ALA A 157 -12.86 25.71 4.84
C ALA A 157 -13.67 26.48 3.78
N ASP A 158 -14.51 27.42 4.19
CA ASP A 158 -15.34 28.25 3.30
C ASP A 158 -14.56 29.39 2.62
N SER A 159 -13.32 29.64 3.05
CA SER A 159 -12.50 30.77 2.59
C SER A 159 -11.22 30.38 1.86
N VAL A 160 -10.91 29.08 1.80
CA VAL A 160 -9.73 28.53 1.15
C VAL A 160 -10.08 27.87 -0.18
N ALA A 161 -9.19 27.98 -1.16
CA ALA A 161 -9.39 27.39 -2.49
C ALA A 161 -9.22 25.85 -2.48
N ILE A 162 -8.36 25.35 -1.60
CA ILE A 162 -8.09 23.92 -1.42
C ILE A 162 -8.46 23.56 0.01
N ASN A 163 -9.39 22.62 0.13
CA ASN A 163 -9.78 22.04 1.39
C ASN A 163 -8.99 20.76 1.65
N TRP A 164 -8.72 20.52 2.93
CA TRP A 164 -8.07 19.31 3.42
C TRP A 164 -8.90 18.72 4.56
N GLY A 165 -8.95 17.39 4.61
CA GLY A 165 -9.60 16.64 5.67
C GLY A 165 -8.74 15.47 6.10
N ILE A 166 -8.67 15.22 7.40
CA ILE A 166 -7.99 14.06 7.96
C ILE A 166 -8.98 13.30 8.82
N THR A 167 -9.11 12.00 8.58
CA THR A 167 -9.96 11.12 9.37
C THR A 167 -9.14 10.02 10.03
N PHE A 168 -9.33 9.85 11.33
CA PHE A 168 -8.67 8.86 12.16
C PHE A 168 -9.67 7.75 12.51
N TYR A 169 -9.45 6.56 11.95
CA TYR A 169 -10.28 5.37 12.19
C TYR A 169 -9.55 4.42 13.14
N PRO A 170 -10.02 4.24 14.38
CA PRO A 170 -9.58 3.13 15.20
C PRO A 170 -9.86 1.79 14.53
N ARG A 171 -9.20 0.72 14.97
CA ARG A 171 -9.55 -0.65 14.53
C ARG A 171 -11.06 -0.90 14.68
N HIS A 172 -11.64 -1.57 13.69
CA HIS A 172 -13.04 -2.03 13.67
C HIS A 172 -14.11 -0.93 13.59
N THR A 173 -13.78 0.25 13.06
CA THR A 173 -14.73 1.37 12.96
C THR A 173 -15.21 1.70 11.55
N THR A 174 -14.60 1.13 10.51
CA THR A 174 -15.03 1.33 9.11
C THR A 174 -14.99 0.04 8.29
N THR A 175 -15.89 -0.05 7.33
CA THR A 175 -15.97 -1.10 6.29
C THR A 175 -15.45 -0.62 4.93
N ASP A 176 -15.17 0.68 4.78
CA ASP A 176 -14.96 1.35 3.48
C ASP A 176 -13.75 0.82 2.70
N TYR A 177 -12.83 0.14 3.37
CA TYR A 177 -11.60 -0.38 2.79
C TYR A 177 -11.53 -1.92 2.80
N GLY A 178 -12.65 -2.60 3.04
CA GLY A 178 -12.69 -4.05 3.14
C GLY A 178 -12.27 -4.78 1.86
N TYR A 179 -12.58 -4.20 0.69
CA TYR A 179 -12.13 -4.73 -0.61
C TYR A 179 -10.62 -4.56 -0.85
N ILE A 180 -9.96 -3.64 -0.14
CA ILE A 180 -8.50 -3.50 -0.18
C ILE A 180 -7.86 -4.49 0.78
N THR A 181 -8.35 -4.57 2.01
CA THR A 181 -7.72 -5.35 3.08
C THR A 181 -8.11 -6.83 3.07
N GLY A 182 -9.18 -7.20 2.36
CA GLY A 182 -9.76 -8.54 2.39
C GLY A 182 -10.50 -8.85 3.69
N THR A 183 -10.83 -7.82 4.50
CA THR A 183 -11.48 -7.97 5.81
C THR A 183 -12.76 -7.15 5.85
N LYS A 184 -13.80 -7.64 6.53
CA LYS A 184 -15.10 -6.95 6.58
C LYS A 184 -15.01 -5.56 7.21
N THR A 185 -14.21 -5.43 8.26
CA THR A 185 -13.91 -4.17 8.95
C THR A 185 -12.40 -3.98 9.05
N ASN A 186 -11.95 -2.74 9.18
CA ASN A 186 -10.52 -2.45 9.27
C ASN A 186 -9.85 -3.11 10.49
N GLU A 187 -8.93 -4.04 10.24
CA GLU A 187 -8.14 -4.70 11.28
C GLU A 187 -6.99 -3.84 11.82
N GLN A 188 -6.65 -2.74 11.16
CA GLN A 188 -5.64 -1.78 11.60
C GLN A 188 -6.29 -0.42 11.88
N ASN A 189 -5.65 0.36 12.76
CA ASN A 189 -5.92 1.79 12.84
C ASN A 189 -5.59 2.42 11.47
N LEU A 190 -6.45 3.33 10.97
CA LEU A 190 -6.27 4.02 9.70
C LEU A 190 -6.18 5.54 9.88
N ILE A 191 -5.32 6.18 9.10
CA ILE A 191 -5.31 7.62 8.85
C ILE A 191 -5.71 7.80 7.39
N VAL A 192 -6.77 8.55 7.15
CA VAL A 192 -7.26 8.89 5.81
C VAL A 192 -7.06 10.37 5.59
N VAL A 193 -6.39 10.74 4.51
CA VAL A 193 -6.13 12.13 4.13
C VAL A 193 -6.84 12.40 2.82
N TRP A 194 -7.64 13.46 2.78
CA TRP A 194 -8.37 13.89 1.61
C TRP A 194 -8.03 15.35 1.27
N THR A 195 -8.00 15.65 -0.02
CA THR A 195 -7.86 17.02 -0.54
C THR A 195 -8.88 17.31 -1.62
N SER A 196 -9.44 18.52 -1.62
CA SER A 196 -10.36 18.96 -2.67
C SER A 196 -9.65 19.25 -4.00
N ASN A 197 -8.35 19.57 -3.98
CA ASN A 197 -7.60 20.06 -5.15
C ASN A 197 -7.78 19.14 -6.38
N ASN A 198 -7.48 17.86 -6.22
CA ASN A 198 -7.69 16.82 -7.21
C ASN A 198 -8.67 15.75 -6.71
N SER A 199 -9.43 16.04 -5.64
CA SER A 199 -10.34 15.09 -4.99
C SER A 199 -9.64 13.76 -4.66
N ALA A 200 -8.37 13.82 -4.24
CA ALA A 200 -7.58 12.65 -3.91
C ALA A 200 -7.80 12.20 -2.47
N THR A 201 -7.69 10.90 -2.26
CA THR A 201 -7.74 10.22 -0.98
C THR A 201 -6.51 9.32 -0.85
N GLU A 202 -5.84 9.38 0.29
CA GLU A 202 -4.77 8.47 0.67
C GLU A 202 -5.11 7.81 2.01
N VAL A 203 -4.88 6.50 2.11
CA VAL A 203 -5.25 5.68 3.27
C VAL A 203 -4.02 4.99 3.80
N TYR A 204 -3.68 5.28 5.05
CA TYR A 204 -2.52 4.74 5.74
C TYR A 204 -2.97 3.81 6.85
N ALA A 205 -2.47 2.59 6.86
CA ALA A 205 -2.73 1.61 7.93
C ALA A 205 -1.51 1.41 8.82
N GLN A 206 -1.77 1.32 10.12
CA GLN A 206 -0.73 1.15 11.14
C GLN A 206 -0.19 -0.29 11.16
N ASN A 207 1.13 -0.43 11.26
CA ASN A 207 1.87 -1.67 11.48
C ASN A 207 1.58 -2.77 10.43
N VAL A 208 1.33 -2.39 9.19
CA VAL A 208 1.20 -3.33 8.07
C VAL A 208 2.57 -3.92 7.73
N THR A 209 2.69 -5.24 7.80
CA THR A 209 3.89 -5.98 7.37
C THR A 209 4.01 -6.02 5.85
N ALA A 210 5.21 -6.24 5.33
CA ALA A 210 5.43 -6.41 3.89
C ALA A 210 4.58 -7.54 3.30
N ALA A 211 4.41 -8.65 4.03
CA ALA A 211 3.57 -9.77 3.60
C ALA A 211 2.08 -9.37 3.52
N GLN A 212 1.55 -8.67 4.54
CA GLN A 212 0.17 -8.17 4.53
C GLN A 212 -0.06 -7.18 3.39
N PHE A 213 0.87 -6.23 3.19
CA PHE A 213 0.75 -5.28 2.10
C PHE A 213 0.80 -5.96 0.73
N LYS A 214 1.70 -6.94 0.55
CA LYS A 214 1.76 -7.76 -0.67
C LYS A 214 0.44 -8.52 -0.92
N ALA A 215 -0.19 -9.04 0.13
CA ALA A 215 -1.52 -9.66 0.01
C ALA A 215 -2.59 -8.64 -0.42
N MET A 216 -2.52 -7.40 0.08
CA MET A 216 -3.41 -6.32 -0.36
C MET A 216 -3.20 -5.96 -1.84
N GLN A 217 -1.97 -6.00 -2.35
CA GLN A 217 -1.67 -5.75 -3.76
C GLN A 217 -2.28 -6.79 -4.70
N GLY A 218 -2.54 -8.00 -4.18
CA GLY A 218 -3.17 -9.07 -4.93
C GLY A 218 -2.42 -9.45 -6.21
N MET A 219 -3.17 -9.89 -7.20
CA MET A 219 -2.70 -10.24 -8.53
C MET A 219 -2.20 -8.98 -9.27
N ASN A 220 -0.97 -9.03 -9.78
CA ASN A 220 -0.35 -7.93 -10.53
C ASN A 220 -0.14 -8.33 -11.98
N LEU A 221 -1.05 -7.92 -12.86
CA LEU A 221 -1.00 -8.29 -14.29
C LEU A 221 0.12 -7.59 -15.06
N THR A 222 0.60 -6.43 -14.62
CA THR A 222 1.78 -5.78 -15.23
C THR A 222 3.04 -6.60 -15.00
N GLN A 223 3.18 -7.23 -13.83
CA GLN A 223 4.26 -8.19 -13.60
C GLN A 223 4.09 -9.43 -14.47
N VAL A 224 2.87 -9.97 -14.59
CA VAL A 224 2.60 -11.15 -15.42
C VAL A 224 2.90 -10.88 -16.90
N SER A 225 2.57 -9.70 -17.44
CA SER A 225 2.89 -9.35 -18.84
C SER A 225 4.39 -9.26 -19.10
N GLN A 226 5.18 -9.01 -18.04
CA GLN A 226 6.64 -9.02 -18.06
C GLN A 226 7.24 -10.40 -17.69
N GLU A 227 6.40 -11.45 -17.67
CA GLU A 227 6.78 -12.81 -17.30
C GLU A 227 7.37 -12.91 -15.88
N ASN A 228 6.91 -12.04 -14.99
CA ASN A 228 7.11 -12.11 -13.55
C ASN A 228 5.81 -12.60 -12.89
N PHE A 229 5.78 -13.89 -12.58
CA PHE A 229 4.60 -14.58 -12.05
C PHE A 229 4.52 -14.59 -10.52
N THR A 230 5.35 -13.79 -9.84
CA THR A 230 5.44 -13.78 -8.37
C THR A 230 4.10 -13.47 -7.70
N SER A 231 3.26 -12.65 -8.34
CA SER A 231 1.93 -12.30 -7.85
C SER A 231 0.90 -13.43 -8.01
N LEU A 232 1.20 -14.51 -8.74
CA LEU A 232 0.34 -15.67 -8.97
C LEU A 232 0.68 -16.89 -8.08
N ILE A 233 1.88 -16.94 -7.49
CA ILE A 233 2.34 -18.05 -6.64
C ILE A 233 1.33 -18.37 -5.53
N GLY A 234 0.97 -19.63 -5.36
CA GLY A 234 0.07 -20.10 -4.31
C GLY A 234 -0.91 -21.15 -4.79
N THR A 235 -1.78 -21.58 -3.87
CA THR A 235 -2.87 -22.51 -4.17
C THR A 235 -4.11 -21.70 -4.52
N TRP A 236 -4.72 -22.04 -5.63
CA TRP A 236 -5.97 -21.47 -6.11
C TRP A 236 -7.01 -22.58 -6.11
N LYS A 237 -8.17 -22.33 -5.50
CA LYS A 237 -9.22 -23.33 -5.31
C LYS A 237 -10.49 -22.86 -5.98
N ASN A 238 -11.12 -23.75 -6.73
CA ASN A 238 -12.47 -23.57 -7.23
C ASN A 238 -13.45 -23.99 -6.14
N GLU A 239 -14.29 -23.07 -5.68
CA GLU A 239 -15.23 -23.34 -4.58
C GLU A 239 -16.44 -24.19 -5.02
N ALA A 240 -16.77 -24.21 -6.31
CA ALA A 240 -17.89 -24.97 -6.84
C ALA A 240 -17.59 -26.49 -6.91
N ASN A 241 -16.35 -26.87 -7.22
CA ASN A 241 -15.96 -28.28 -7.42
C ASN A 241 -14.81 -28.76 -6.53
N GLY A 242 -14.17 -27.87 -5.76
CA GLY A 242 -13.07 -28.18 -4.84
C GLY A 242 -11.70 -28.43 -5.52
N GLN A 243 -11.60 -28.32 -6.84
CA GLN A 243 -10.35 -28.51 -7.58
C GLN A 243 -9.35 -27.40 -7.23
N THR A 244 -8.05 -27.72 -7.33
CA THR A 244 -6.98 -26.77 -7.02
C THR A 244 -5.95 -26.66 -8.14
N ILE A 245 -5.48 -25.44 -8.38
CA ILE A 245 -4.32 -25.11 -9.21
C ILE A 245 -3.24 -24.56 -8.28
N VAL A 246 -2.04 -25.16 -8.31
CA VAL A 246 -0.92 -24.71 -7.49
C VAL A 246 0.13 -24.07 -8.40
N VAL A 247 0.19 -22.75 -8.39
CA VAL A 247 1.23 -21.99 -9.09
C VAL A 247 2.47 -21.96 -8.21
N THR A 248 3.55 -22.58 -8.68
CA THR A 248 4.79 -22.68 -7.92
C THR A 248 5.66 -21.42 -8.07
N ASN A 249 6.74 -21.34 -7.29
CA ASN A 249 7.76 -20.30 -7.46
C ASN A 249 8.78 -20.60 -8.58
N GLN A 250 8.59 -21.70 -9.32
CA GLN A 250 9.47 -22.09 -10.42
C GLN A 250 8.98 -21.53 -11.75
N VAL A 251 9.92 -21.32 -12.66
CA VAL A 251 9.64 -20.93 -14.04
C VAL A 251 10.31 -21.91 -15.00
N GLN A 252 9.58 -22.35 -16.02
CA GLN A 252 10.14 -23.12 -17.11
C GLN A 252 10.48 -22.17 -18.25
N LYS A 253 11.70 -22.27 -18.76
CA LYS A 253 12.11 -21.54 -19.98
C LYS A 253 11.46 -22.19 -21.19
N ARG A 254 11.07 -21.37 -22.15
CA ARG A 254 10.56 -21.84 -23.43
C ARG A 254 11.66 -22.63 -24.18
N PRO A 255 11.40 -23.88 -24.61
CA PRO A 255 12.21 -24.58 -25.60
C PRO A 255 12.34 -23.81 -26.92
N ALA A 256 13.42 -24.04 -27.67
CA ALA A 256 13.66 -23.33 -28.93
C ALA A 256 12.68 -23.72 -30.05
N ASP A 257 12.16 -24.94 -30.01
CA ASP A 257 11.22 -25.52 -30.97
C ASP A 257 9.73 -25.28 -30.62
N SER A 258 9.47 -24.55 -29.53
CA SER A 258 8.10 -24.22 -29.12
C SER A 258 7.43 -23.23 -30.08
N VAL A 259 6.15 -23.46 -30.36
CA VAL A 259 5.34 -22.56 -31.23
C VAL A 259 5.03 -21.21 -30.61
N TYR A 260 5.08 -21.11 -29.28
CA TYR A 260 4.84 -19.88 -28.52
C TYR A 260 6.02 -18.89 -28.62
N THR A 261 6.19 -18.26 -29.79
CA THR A 261 7.37 -17.43 -30.10
C THR A 261 7.44 -16.11 -29.35
N ASP A 262 6.30 -15.64 -28.83
CA ASP A 262 6.06 -14.37 -28.16
C ASP A 262 6.32 -14.39 -26.65
N VAL A 263 6.55 -15.56 -26.06
CA VAL A 263 6.89 -15.74 -24.64
C VAL A 263 8.27 -16.38 -24.46
N THR A 264 8.96 -16.09 -23.36
CA THR A 264 10.28 -16.66 -23.06
C THR A 264 10.27 -17.68 -21.93
N LYS A 265 9.24 -17.64 -21.07
CA LYS A 265 9.07 -18.54 -19.91
C LYS A 265 7.62 -18.52 -19.41
N GLY A 266 7.25 -19.55 -18.64
CA GLY A 266 5.97 -19.67 -17.97
C GLY A 266 6.12 -20.09 -16.51
N ALA A 267 5.12 -19.79 -15.68
CA ALA A 267 5.07 -20.23 -14.28
C ALA A 267 4.72 -21.71 -14.23
N VAL A 268 5.49 -22.51 -13.48
CA VAL A 268 5.23 -23.96 -13.35
C VAL A 268 4.01 -24.22 -12.46
N ILE A 269 3.09 -25.05 -12.95
CA ILE A 269 1.95 -25.57 -12.21
C ILE A 269 2.34 -26.92 -11.59
N SER A 270 2.02 -27.12 -10.31
CA SER A 270 2.37 -28.37 -9.62
C SER A 270 1.51 -29.55 -10.07
N GLY A 271 2.13 -30.74 -10.16
CA GLY A 271 1.43 -32.01 -10.27
C GLY A 271 1.02 -32.42 -11.69
N GLN A 272 1.40 -31.67 -12.71
CA GLN A 272 1.04 -31.90 -14.11
C GLN A 272 2.31 -31.90 -14.97
N ASP A 273 3.05 -33.02 -14.92
CA ASP A 273 4.24 -33.22 -15.75
C ASP A 273 3.92 -34.27 -16.82
N VAL A 274 3.95 -33.86 -18.10
CA VAL A 274 3.79 -34.75 -19.24
C VAL A 274 5.11 -34.83 -19.98
N ASN A 275 5.67 -36.04 -20.10
CA ASN A 275 6.93 -36.29 -20.80
C ASN A 275 8.11 -35.42 -20.32
N GLY A 276 8.15 -35.09 -19.02
CA GLY A 276 9.20 -34.26 -18.42
C GLY A 276 9.07 -32.77 -18.71
N GLN A 277 7.96 -32.32 -19.30
CA GLN A 277 7.60 -30.91 -19.35
C GLN A 277 6.56 -30.60 -18.28
N HIS A 278 6.79 -29.51 -17.56
CA HIS A 278 5.78 -28.99 -16.65
C HIS A 278 4.68 -28.30 -17.45
N GLU A 279 3.45 -28.45 -16.98
CA GLU A 279 2.39 -27.53 -17.34
C GLU A 279 2.72 -26.13 -16.81
N VAL A 280 2.50 -25.13 -17.65
CA VAL A 280 2.85 -23.75 -17.36
C VAL A 280 1.71 -22.79 -17.64
N LEU A 281 1.70 -21.71 -16.86
CA LEU A 281 0.94 -20.52 -17.16
C LEU A 281 1.86 -19.52 -17.87
N MET A 282 1.55 -19.25 -19.15
CA MET A 282 2.28 -18.32 -20.00
C MET A 282 1.52 -17.00 -20.08
N ARG A 283 2.25 -15.87 -20.12
CA ARG A 283 1.59 -14.57 -20.30
C ARG A 283 0.73 -14.55 -21.56
N GLY A 284 -0.26 -13.69 -21.59
CA GLY A 284 -1.00 -13.38 -22.81
C GLY A 284 -1.44 -11.93 -22.84
N GLU A 285 -2.57 -11.67 -23.48
CA GLU A 285 -3.01 -10.31 -23.78
C GLU A 285 -3.82 -9.71 -22.63
N MET A 286 -3.54 -8.43 -22.36
CA MET A 286 -4.30 -7.65 -21.38
C MET A 286 -5.51 -7.00 -22.05
N ASN A 287 -6.69 -7.14 -21.46
CA ASN A 287 -7.92 -6.50 -21.93
C ASN A 287 -8.75 -6.03 -20.72
N ALA A 288 -9.13 -4.75 -20.72
CA ALA A 288 -10.02 -4.16 -19.71
C ALA A 288 -9.63 -4.43 -18.23
N GLY A 289 -8.32 -4.52 -17.95
CA GLY A 289 -7.81 -4.79 -16.60
C GLY A 289 -7.80 -6.26 -16.18
N ALA A 290 -8.21 -7.17 -17.07
CA ALA A 290 -7.98 -8.61 -16.99
C ALA A 290 -6.89 -9.03 -17.99
N MET A 291 -6.42 -10.28 -17.90
CA MET A 291 -5.48 -10.86 -18.85
C MET A 291 -5.90 -12.27 -19.24
N THR A 292 -5.98 -12.54 -20.53
CA THR A 292 -6.15 -13.92 -21.02
C THR A 292 -4.77 -14.53 -21.15
N VAL A 293 -4.51 -15.59 -20.38
CA VAL A 293 -3.25 -16.33 -20.35
C VAL A 293 -3.44 -17.72 -20.93
N THR A 294 -2.34 -18.30 -21.42
CA THR A 294 -2.33 -19.67 -21.91
C THR A 294 -1.93 -20.60 -20.78
N PHE A 295 -2.76 -21.61 -20.53
CA PHE A 295 -2.50 -22.70 -19.60
C PHE A 295 -2.23 -23.97 -20.40
N GLY A 296 -1.02 -24.54 -20.27
CA GLY A 296 -0.62 -25.73 -21.03
C GLY A 296 0.89 -25.94 -21.08
N TYR A 297 1.37 -26.70 -22.06
CA TYR A 297 2.79 -27.07 -22.18
C TYR A 297 3.49 -26.28 -23.29
N PHE A 298 4.80 -26.11 -23.18
CA PHE A 298 5.60 -25.60 -24.30
C PHE A 298 5.77 -26.68 -25.37
N ALA A 299 4.84 -26.71 -26.33
CA ALA A 299 4.81 -27.70 -27.41
C ALA A 299 5.35 -27.16 -28.74
N ASN A 300 5.80 -28.07 -29.61
CA ASN A 300 6.25 -27.79 -30.97
C ASN A 300 5.12 -27.77 -32.02
N SER A 301 3.88 -27.98 -31.58
CA SER A 301 2.64 -27.76 -32.33
C SER A 301 1.61 -27.15 -31.37
N LEU A 302 0.63 -26.38 -31.87
CA LEU A 302 -0.39 -25.75 -31.03
C LEU A 302 -1.30 -26.84 -30.43
N PRO A 303 -1.19 -27.15 -29.12
CA PRO A 303 -2.12 -28.06 -28.49
C PRO A 303 -3.45 -27.36 -28.24
N ALA A 304 -4.51 -28.15 -28.00
CA ALA A 304 -5.71 -27.62 -27.36
C ALA A 304 -5.30 -27.07 -25.99
N SER A 305 -5.34 -25.74 -25.84
CA SER A 305 -5.08 -25.06 -24.57
C SER A 305 -6.39 -24.44 -24.10
N ALA A 306 -6.64 -24.53 -22.80
CA ALA A 306 -7.76 -23.83 -22.21
C ALA A 306 -7.33 -22.38 -21.96
N PRO A 307 -8.05 -21.38 -22.48
CA PRO A 307 -7.80 -20.00 -22.09
C PRO A 307 -8.13 -19.87 -20.60
N VAL A 308 -7.24 -19.20 -19.87
CA VAL A 308 -7.48 -18.81 -18.48
C VAL A 308 -7.56 -17.30 -18.45
N THR A 309 -8.59 -16.74 -17.82
CA THR A 309 -8.66 -15.30 -17.58
C THR A 309 -8.20 -15.00 -16.16
N LEU A 310 -7.13 -14.22 -16.05
CA LEU A 310 -6.64 -13.63 -14.82
C LEU A 310 -7.38 -12.32 -14.58
N ALA A 311 -8.12 -12.23 -13.48
CA ALA A 311 -8.86 -11.03 -13.10
C ALA A 311 -8.53 -10.65 -11.65
N PRO A 312 -7.77 -9.55 -11.44
CA PRO A 312 -7.56 -9.00 -10.12
C PRO A 312 -8.88 -8.65 -9.43
N LYS A 313 -8.84 -8.55 -8.10
CA LYS A 313 -9.97 -8.04 -7.32
C LYS A 313 -10.45 -6.68 -7.83
N GLY A 314 -11.77 -6.46 -7.78
CA GLY A 314 -12.46 -5.25 -8.22
C GLY A 314 -12.75 -5.19 -9.72
N ILE A 315 -12.02 -5.94 -10.55
CA ILE A 315 -12.24 -5.96 -12.01
C ILE A 315 -13.55 -6.68 -12.35
N GLN A 316 -14.29 -6.18 -13.33
CA GLN A 316 -15.42 -6.90 -13.91
C GLN A 316 -15.02 -7.32 -15.33
N ILE A 317 -14.99 -8.62 -15.61
CA ILE A 317 -14.52 -9.11 -16.91
C ILE A 317 -15.55 -8.79 -18.00
N SER A 318 -16.83 -8.96 -17.71
CA SER A 318 -17.96 -8.63 -18.60
C SER A 318 -19.24 -8.34 -17.80
N SER A 319 -20.33 -7.95 -18.48
CA SER A 319 -21.64 -7.78 -17.83
C SER A 319 -22.14 -9.05 -17.13
N ASP A 320 -21.71 -10.20 -17.61
CA ASP A 320 -22.19 -11.52 -17.18
C ASP A 320 -21.25 -12.16 -16.13
N ASP A 321 -20.18 -11.44 -15.74
CA ASP A 321 -19.24 -11.88 -14.70
C ASP A 321 -19.89 -11.85 -13.31
N ASP A 322 -20.37 -13.03 -12.89
CA ASP A 322 -21.03 -13.30 -11.61
C ASP A 322 -20.06 -13.80 -10.52
N SER A 323 -18.75 -13.85 -10.80
CA SER A 323 -17.74 -14.29 -9.84
C SER A 323 -17.51 -13.30 -8.69
N ASP A 324 -16.92 -13.76 -7.58
CA ASP A 324 -16.63 -12.91 -6.41
C ASP A 324 -15.51 -11.91 -6.71
N ARG A 325 -15.90 -10.71 -7.12
CA ARG A 325 -15.02 -9.59 -7.44
C ARG A 325 -14.28 -9.02 -6.23
N THR A 326 -14.58 -9.45 -5.00
CA THR A 326 -13.79 -9.02 -3.83
C THR A 326 -12.42 -9.71 -3.78
N GLN A 327 -12.20 -10.72 -4.62
CA GLN A 327 -11.00 -11.54 -4.65
C GLN A 327 -10.34 -11.55 -6.04
N ASP A 328 -9.05 -11.88 -6.05
CA ASP A 328 -8.36 -12.24 -7.28
C ASP A 328 -8.90 -13.57 -7.81
N ARG A 329 -9.05 -13.67 -9.13
CA ARG A 329 -9.69 -14.80 -9.79
C ARG A 329 -8.85 -15.33 -10.95
N MET A 330 -8.78 -16.65 -11.03
CA MET A 330 -8.37 -17.40 -12.22
C MET A 330 -9.61 -18.10 -12.80
N ILE A 331 -10.10 -17.65 -13.96
CA ILE A 331 -11.27 -18.22 -14.62
C ILE A 331 -10.81 -19.20 -15.70
N VAL A 332 -10.96 -20.51 -15.47
CA VAL A 332 -10.54 -21.55 -16.43
C VAL A 332 -11.67 -21.82 -17.42
N GLY A 333 -11.43 -21.61 -18.71
CA GLY A 333 -12.49 -21.68 -19.75
C GLY A 333 -13.01 -20.31 -20.19
N ALA A 334 -12.46 -19.24 -19.60
CA ALA A 334 -12.78 -17.85 -19.93
C ALA A 334 -14.28 -17.48 -19.80
N GLY A 335 -15.03 -18.17 -18.93
CA GLY A 335 -16.42 -17.87 -18.61
C GLY A 335 -17.44 -18.60 -19.49
N GLN A 336 -17.02 -19.54 -20.35
CA GLN A 336 -17.94 -20.26 -21.26
C GLN A 336 -18.97 -21.12 -20.51
N GLY A 337 -18.59 -21.70 -19.37
CA GLY A 337 -19.47 -22.42 -18.45
C GLY A 337 -20.05 -21.55 -17.32
N GLY A 338 -19.84 -20.23 -17.38
CA GLY A 338 -20.16 -19.28 -16.32
C GLY A 338 -18.93 -18.87 -15.50
N TYR A 339 -18.83 -17.60 -15.13
CA TYR A 339 -17.64 -17.07 -14.46
C TYR A 339 -17.49 -17.62 -13.03
N ALA A 340 -18.54 -17.62 -12.22
CA ALA A 340 -18.47 -18.12 -10.85
C ALA A 340 -18.16 -19.63 -10.75
N PRO A 341 -18.78 -20.53 -11.55
CA PRO A 341 -18.44 -21.96 -11.54
C PRO A 341 -17.03 -22.28 -12.01
N GLU A 342 -16.44 -21.43 -12.87
CA GLU A 342 -15.08 -21.60 -13.40
C GLU A 342 -14.00 -20.85 -12.60
N ALA A 343 -14.40 -20.05 -11.62
CA ALA A 343 -13.51 -19.21 -10.84
C ALA A 343 -12.72 -20.01 -9.79
N TYR A 344 -11.40 -19.87 -9.85
CA TYR A 344 -10.47 -20.26 -8.82
C TYR A 344 -10.04 -19.03 -8.02
N TYR A 345 -10.09 -19.14 -6.70
CA TYR A 345 -9.72 -18.10 -5.76
C TYR A 345 -8.49 -18.49 -4.97
N ARG A 346 -7.65 -17.52 -4.62
CA ARG A 346 -6.43 -17.80 -3.85
C ARG A 346 -6.79 -18.24 -2.43
N VAL A 347 -6.25 -19.39 -2.01
CA VAL A 347 -6.33 -19.87 -0.63
C VAL A 347 -5.34 -19.08 0.22
N HIS A 348 -5.82 -18.49 1.31
CA HIS A 348 -5.02 -17.65 2.23
C HIS A 348 -4.35 -18.44 3.35
#